data_AF-A0A386ZKT2-F1
#
_entry.id   AF-A0A386ZKT2-F1
#
_cell.length_a   1.000
_cell.length_b   1.000
_cell.length_c   1.000
_cell.angle_alpha   90.00
_cell.angle_beta   90.00
_cell.angle_gamma   90.00
#
_symmetry.space_group_name_H-M   'P 1'
#
loop_
_entity.id
_entity.type
_entity.pdbx_description
1 polymer ?
#
loop_
_entity_poly.entity_id
_entity_poly.type
_entity_poly.pdbx_seq_one_letter_code
_entity_poly.pdbx_strand_id
1 'polypeptide(L)' 'MAKVKRSGSLLASVQVQWSPRQQAYVAWSEQCPGLCCVDRWSSLAAVDALIETAADTMPDE' A
#
# COMPACT_ATOMS: atom_id res chain seq x y z
N MET A 1 5.40 23.93 21.47
CA MET A 1 4.67 22.74 21.01
C MET A 1 5.41 22.17 19.80
N ALA A 2 6.29 21.20 20.02
CA ALA A 2 7.11 20.64 18.94
C ALA A 2 6.22 19.72 18.08
N LYS A 3 6.01 20.13 16.83
CA LYS A 3 5.22 19.38 15.85
C LYS A 3 6.11 18.22 15.38
N VAL A 4 5.92 17.04 15.96
CA VAL A 4 6.57 15.82 15.50
C VAL A 4 6.09 15.59 14.06
N LYS A 5 6.94 15.94 13.09
CA LYS A 5 6.84 15.44 11.72
C LYS A 5 7.15 13.95 11.81
N ARG A 6 6.13 13.13 12.05
CA ARG A 6 6.23 11.72 11.70
C ARG A 6 6.37 11.71 10.18
N SER A 7 7.54 11.28 9.71
CA SER A 7 7.91 11.12 8.31
C SER A 7 6.72 10.55 7.54
N GLY A 8 6.34 11.26 6.48
CA GLY A 8 4.99 11.27 5.93
C GLY A 8 4.47 9.90 5.52
N SER A 9 3.20 9.70 5.86
CA SER A 9 2.30 8.65 5.42
C SER A 9 2.43 8.35 3.91
N LEU A 10 3.29 7.42 3.51
CA LEU A 10 3.35 6.89 2.13
C LEU A 10 2.08 6.10 1.74
N LEU A 11 1.23 5.83 2.73
CA LEU A 11 0.01 5.03 2.63
C LEU A 11 -1.25 5.85 2.93
N ALA A 12 -1.17 7.19 2.94
CA ALA A 12 -2.34 8.03 3.20
C ALA A 12 -3.44 7.87 2.13
N SER A 13 -3.10 7.35 0.95
CA SER A 13 -4.05 7.02 -0.11
C SER A 13 -3.66 5.71 -0.80
N VAL A 14 -4.05 4.61 -0.16
CA VAL A 14 -4.03 3.27 -0.78
C VAL A 14 -5.36 3.06 -1.48
N GLN A 15 -5.30 2.71 -2.76
CA GLN A 15 -6.45 2.33 -3.56
C GLN A 15 -6.50 0.81 -3.66
N VAL A 16 -7.70 0.24 -3.64
CA VAL A 16 -7.92 -1.19 -3.90
C VAL A 16 -9.08 -1.37 -4.87
N GLN A 17 -8.88 -2.19 -5.90
CA GLN A 17 -9.88 -2.47 -6.91
C GLN A 17 -9.87 -3.93 -7.34
N TRP A 18 -11.05 -4.50 -7.58
CA TRP A 18 -11.16 -5.80 -8.22
C TRP A 18 -10.84 -5.72 -9.71
N SER A 19 -9.86 -6.50 -10.16
CA SER A 19 -9.50 -6.64 -11.57
C SER A 19 -10.11 -7.92 -12.16
N PRO A 20 -11.14 -7.84 -13.03
CA PRO A 20 -11.75 -9.02 -13.63
C PRO A 20 -10.79 -9.81 -14.54
N ARG A 21 -9.80 -9.13 -15.14
CA ARG A 21 -8.76 -9.76 -15.97
C ARG A 21 -7.80 -10.64 -15.15
N GLN A 22 -7.53 -10.26 -13.90
CA GLN A 22 -6.64 -10.99 -12.99
C GLN A 22 -7.41 -11.89 -12.02
N GLN A 23 -8.75 -11.76 -11.98
CA GLN A 23 -9.61 -12.36 -10.96
C GLN A 23 -9.06 -12.15 -9.53
N ALA A 24 -8.60 -10.94 -9.26
CA ALA A 24 -7.97 -10.58 -8.00
C ALA A 24 -8.21 -9.12 -7.62
N TYR A 25 -8.14 -8.84 -6.32
CA TYR A 25 -8.04 -7.49 -5.77
C TYR A 25 -6.63 -6.97 -5.95
N VAL A 26 -6.51 -5.80 -6.55
CA VAL A 26 -5.25 -5.10 -6.78
C VAL A 26 -5.24 -3.90 -5.84
N ALA A 27 -4.28 -3.86 -4.93
CA ALA A 27 -4.01 -2.71 -4.09
C ALA A 27 -2.77 -1.97 -4.62
N TRP A 28 -2.80 -0.65 -4.63
CA TRP A 28 -1.65 0.18 -5.02
C TRP A 28 -1.67 1.52 -4.29
N SER A 29 -0.51 2.16 -4.19
CA SER A 29 -0.38 3.51 -3.64
C SER A 29 -0.16 4.51 -4.77
N GLU A 30 -0.87 5.65 -4.73
CA GLU A 30 -0.64 6.76 -5.66
C GLU A 30 0.68 7.49 -5.37
N GLN A 31 1.21 7.36 -4.15
CA GLN A 31 2.45 8.01 -3.73
C GLN A 31 3.69 7.23 -4.16
N CYS A 32 3.56 5.92 -4.39
CA CYS A 32 4.63 5.02 -4.81
C CYS A 32 4.27 4.34 -6.14
N PRO A 33 4.44 5.03 -7.29
CA PRO A 33 4.20 4.45 -8.60
C PRO A 33 5.19 3.31 -8.85
N GLY A 34 4.76 2.08 -8.63
CA GLY A 34 5.58 0.87 -8.69
C GLY A 34 5.30 -0.11 -7.55
N LEU A 35 4.69 0.37 -6.46
CA LEU A 35 4.26 -0.47 -5.37
C LEU A 35 2.79 -0.88 -5.58
N CYS A 36 2.60 -2.14 -5.93
CA CYS A 36 1.29 -2.76 -6.04
C CYS A 36 1.31 -4.20 -5.52
N CYS A 37 0.24 -4.60 -4.86
CA CYS A 37 0.04 -5.96 -4.36
C CYS A 37 -1.28 -6.51 -4.90
N VAL A 38 -1.33 -7.81 -5.15
CA VAL A 38 -2.53 -8.48 -5.66
C VAL A 38 -2.89 -9.65 -4.76
N ASP A 39 -4.19 -9.77 -4.45
CA ASP A 39 -4.70 -10.92 -3.73
C ASP A 39 -6.07 -11.35 -4.30
N ARG A 40 -6.22 -12.65 -4.54
CA ARG A 40 -7.41 -13.22 -5.19
C ARG A 40 -8.57 -13.50 -4.24
N TRP A 41 -8.32 -13.46 -2.93
CA TRP A 41 -9.25 -13.94 -1.92
C TRP A 41 -9.76 -12.82 -1.01
N SER A 42 -8.96 -11.78 -0.78
CA SER A 42 -9.28 -10.69 0.15
C SER A 42 -8.66 -9.37 -0.29
N SER A 43 -9.50 -8.34 -0.43
CA SER A 43 -9.04 -6.96 -0.66
C SER A 43 -8.17 -6.46 0.48
N LEU A 44 -8.44 -6.88 1.71
CA LEU A 44 -7.66 -6.49 2.88
C LEU A 44 -6.28 -7.13 2.85
N ALA A 45 -6.15 -8.38 2.41
CA ALA A 45 -4.84 -9.03 2.26
C ALA A 45 -3.97 -8.34 1.21
N ALA A 46 -4.57 -7.87 0.10
CA ALA A 46 -3.84 -7.07 -0.90
C ALA A 46 -3.32 -5.74 -0.31
N VAL A 47 -4.12 -5.08 0.53
CA VAL A 47 -3.74 -3.82 1.20
C VAL A 47 -2.68 -4.05 2.27
N ASP A 48 -2.83 -5.08 3.10
CA ASP A 48 -1.90 -5.41 4.18
C ASP A 48 -0.50 -5.68 3.63
N ALA A 49 -0.40 -6.52 2.59
CA ALA A 49 0.85 -6.79 1.90
C ALA A 49 1.50 -5.51 1.31
N LEU A 50 0.68 -4.57 0.81
CA LEU A 50 1.17 -3.29 0.30
C LEU A 50 1.78 -2.44 1.43
N ILE A 51 1.14 -2.42 2.60
CA ILE A 51 1.60 -1.68 3.78
C ILE A 51 2.92 -2.26 4.29
N GLU A 52 3.01 -3.58 4.40
CA GLU A 52 4.22 -4.29 4.82
C GLU A 52 5.39 -4.01 3.85
N THR A 53 5.13 -4.09 2.54
CA THR A 53 6.15 -3.83 1.51
C THR A 53 6.57 -2.36 1.50
N ALA A 54 5.64 -1.42 1.74
CA ALA A 54 5.98 0.00 1.87
C ALA A 54 6.84 0.29 3.10
N ALA A 55 6.59 -0.42 4.21
CA ALA A 55 7.37 -0.30 5.43
C ALA A 55 8.79 -0.86 5.25
N ASP A 56 8.95 -1.98 4.53
CA ASP A 56 10.26 -2.57 4.22
C ASP A 56 11.10 -1.68 3.29
N THR A 57 10.45 -1.03 2.31
CA THR A 57 11.14 -0.17 1.33
C THR A 57 11.73 1.10 1.96
N MET A 58 11.23 1.52 3.12
CA MET A 58 11.77 2.67 3.86
C MET A 58 12.44 2.18 5.15
N PRO A 59 13.74 1.83 5.12
CA PRO A 59 14.47 1.67 6.36
C PRO A 59 14.49 3.02 7.10
N ASP A 60 13.91 3.03 8.29
CA ASP A 60 14.05 4.09 9.29
C ASP A 60 15.55 4.23 9.61
N GLU A 61 16.20 5.30 9.12
CA GLU A 61 17.58 5.69 9.50
C GLU A 61 17.57 6.57 10.74
#